data_AF-A0A7S9WRU6-F1
#
_entry.id   AF-A0A7S9WRU6-F1
#
_cell.length_a   1.000
_cell.length_b   1.000
_cell.length_c   1.000
_cell.angle_alpha   90.00
_cell.angle_beta   90.00
_cell.angle_gamma   90.00
#
_symmetry.space_group_name_H-M   'P 1'
#
loop_
_entity.id
_entity.type
_entity.pdbx_description
1 polymer ?
#
loop_
_entity_poly.entity_id
_entity_poly.type
_entity_poly.pdbx_seq_one_letter_code
_entity_poly.pdbx_strand_id
1 'polypeptide(L)'
;MKKFSLILLFALIFSGCVATKTPQRSQAFQVTLFSPMIKINDVGFFHTYKNDLNLQIYSSGVNTANINIKDKICVNSACFKKTEFNEKFFLAPHYESLFEEILQRQKIYDGKDLSTTECGFRQDLSSYFIKYEVCDNYVKFIDSKNKIKVIIKELK
;
A
#
# COMPACT_ATOMS: atom_id res chain seq x y z
N MET A 1 -56.80 -0.26 5.11
CA MET A 1 -55.60 0.53 5.48
C MET A 1 -54.49 -0.30 6.15
N LYS A 2 -54.78 -1.29 7.02
CA LYS A 2 -53.75 -2.14 7.67
C LYS A 2 -52.91 -3.03 6.74
N LYS A 3 -53.47 -3.54 5.63
CA LYS A 3 -52.74 -4.41 4.68
C LYS A 3 -51.68 -3.68 3.85
N PHE A 4 -51.88 -2.40 3.56
CA PHE A 4 -50.94 -1.59 2.76
C PHE A 4 -49.70 -1.20 3.57
N SER A 5 -49.86 -0.98 4.88
CA SER A 5 -48.76 -0.70 5.80
C SER A 5 -47.81 -1.89 6.01
N LEU A 6 -48.32 -3.14 5.93
CA LEU A 6 -47.50 -4.34 6.06
C LEU A 6 -46.64 -4.60 4.81
N ILE A 7 -47.17 -4.29 3.62
CA ILE A 7 -46.46 -4.42 2.33
C ILE A 7 -45.32 -3.38 2.24
N LEU A 8 -45.55 -2.16 2.72
CA LEU A 8 -44.53 -1.12 2.76
C LEU A 8 -43.37 -1.47 3.73
N LEU A 9 -43.69 -2.12 4.86
CA LEU A 9 -42.69 -2.60 5.81
C LEU A 9 -41.85 -3.75 5.23
N PHE A 10 -42.44 -4.62 4.39
CA PHE A 10 -41.75 -5.71 3.72
C PHE A 10 -40.83 -5.23 2.58
N ALA A 11 -41.22 -4.17 1.87
CA ALA A 11 -40.41 -3.58 0.80
C ALA A 11 -39.11 -2.92 1.31
N LEU A 12 -39.10 -2.41 2.55
CA LEU A 12 -37.92 -1.80 3.18
C LEU A 12 -36.84 -2.82 3.59
N ILE A 13 -37.18 -4.11 3.71
CA ILE A 13 -36.24 -5.15 4.15
C ILE A 13 -35.37 -5.67 2.98
N PHE A 14 -35.80 -5.43 1.73
CA PHE A 14 -35.08 -5.89 0.53
C PHE A 14 -34.22 -4.82 -0.15
N SER A 15 -34.20 -3.58 0.34
CA SER A 15 -33.37 -2.50 -0.20
C SER A 15 -31.97 -2.40 0.42
N GLY A 16 -31.61 -3.31 1.34
CA GLY A 16 -30.36 -3.28 2.11
C GLY A 16 -29.09 -3.73 1.36
N CYS A 17 -29.05 -3.69 0.02
CA CYS A 17 -27.85 -4.07 -0.72
C CYS A 17 -26.85 -2.90 -0.69
N VAL A 18 -26.05 -2.81 0.38
CA VAL A 18 -24.91 -1.89 0.43
C VAL A 18 -23.88 -2.35 -0.60
N ALA A 19 -23.64 -1.53 -1.62
CA ALA A 19 -22.59 -1.76 -2.60
C ALA A 19 -21.21 -1.59 -1.94
N THR A 20 -20.74 -2.63 -1.23
CA THR A 20 -19.38 -2.67 -0.70
C THR A 20 -18.42 -2.95 -1.85
N LYS A 21 -17.38 -2.12 -1.99
CA LYS A 21 -16.30 -2.38 -2.94
C LYS A 21 -15.59 -3.68 -2.55
N THR A 22 -15.71 -4.72 -3.38
CA THR A 22 -14.96 -5.96 -3.21
C THR A 22 -13.57 -5.81 -3.83
N PRO A 23 -12.49 -6.22 -3.13
CA PRO A 23 -11.15 -6.20 -3.72
C PRO A 23 -11.06 -7.26 -4.82
N GLN A 24 -10.36 -6.93 -5.90
CA GLN A 24 -10.09 -7.87 -6.99
C GLN A 24 -9.08 -8.94 -6.57
N ARG A 25 -8.12 -8.55 -5.72
CA ARG A 25 -7.09 -9.43 -5.17
C ARG A 25 -6.82 -9.06 -3.72
N SER A 26 -6.64 -10.06 -2.87
CA SER A 26 -6.17 -9.89 -1.50
C SER A 26 -5.04 -10.87 -1.24
N GLN A 27 -3.93 -10.38 -0.69
CA GLN A 27 -2.73 -11.18 -0.45
C GLN A 27 -2.03 -10.77 0.83
N ALA A 28 -1.47 -11.74 1.55
CA ALA A 28 -0.80 -11.55 2.82
C ALA A 28 0.72 -11.36 2.64
N PHE A 29 1.30 -10.48 3.44
CA PHE A 29 2.70 -10.08 3.37
C PHE A 29 3.28 -9.88 4.77
N GLN A 30 4.54 -10.24 4.98
CA GLN A 30 5.35 -9.59 6.02
C GLN A 30 5.74 -8.21 5.51
N VAL A 31 5.40 -7.17 6.25
CA VAL A 31 5.63 -5.77 5.87
C VAL A 31 6.50 -5.09 6.90
N THR A 32 7.62 -4.53 6.45
CA THR A 32 8.45 -3.61 7.22
C THR A 32 8.42 -2.24 6.57
N LEU A 33 7.81 -1.27 7.24
CA LEU A 33 7.91 0.15 6.90
C LEU A 33 8.66 0.84 8.03
N PHE A 34 9.83 1.38 7.73
CA PHE A 34 10.63 2.08 8.72
C PHE A 34 10.98 3.47 8.21
N SER A 35 10.31 4.47 8.78
CA SER A 35 10.55 5.90 8.63
C SER A 35 10.22 6.63 9.95
N PRO A 36 10.55 7.92 10.10
CA PRO A 36 10.12 8.67 11.28
C PRO A 36 8.59 8.77 11.43
N MET A 37 7.86 8.84 10.31
CA MET A 37 6.39 8.90 10.29
C MET A 37 5.74 7.54 10.59
N ILE A 38 6.33 6.43 10.13
CA ILE A 38 5.73 5.10 10.20
C ILE A 38 6.79 4.08 10.61
N LYS A 39 6.52 3.30 11.67
CA LYS A 39 7.35 2.19 12.11
C LYS A 39 6.49 0.95 12.29
N ILE A 40 6.56 0.06 11.30
CA ILE A 40 5.76 -1.16 11.20
C ILE A 40 6.69 -2.31 10.87
N ASN A 41 6.52 -3.43 11.56
CA ASN A 41 7.11 -4.71 11.21
C ASN A 41 6.13 -5.82 11.61
N ASP A 42 5.12 -6.02 10.78
CA ASP A 42 3.97 -6.87 11.08
C ASP A 42 3.42 -7.49 9.79
N VAL A 43 2.43 -8.37 9.94
CA VAL A 43 1.70 -8.94 8.81
C VAL A 43 0.72 -7.91 8.26
N GLY A 44 0.67 -7.80 6.94
CA GLY A 44 -0.27 -6.94 6.23
C GLY A 44 -0.96 -7.65 5.07
N PHE A 45 -2.10 -7.10 4.67
CA PHE A 45 -2.86 -7.54 3.51
C PHE A 45 -2.90 -6.41 2.48
N PHE A 46 -2.45 -6.69 1.25
CA PHE A 46 -2.70 -5.82 0.12
C PHE A 46 -4.04 -6.20 -0.50
N HIS A 47 -4.97 -5.25 -0.51
CA HIS A 47 -6.23 -5.30 -1.22
C HIS A 47 -6.13 -4.41 -2.46
N THR A 48 -6.12 -5.04 -3.63
CA THR A 48 -6.08 -4.33 -4.91
C THR A 48 -7.50 -4.17 -5.44
N TYR A 49 -7.85 -2.94 -5.78
CA TYR A 49 -9.06 -2.56 -6.50
C TYR A 49 -8.66 -1.97 -7.86
N LYS A 50 -9.65 -1.67 -8.70
CA LYS A 50 -9.41 -1.19 -10.08
C LYS A 50 -8.44 0.00 -10.18
N ASN A 51 -8.58 0.98 -9.26
CA ASN A 51 -7.80 2.22 -9.24
C ASN A 51 -7.30 2.56 -7.82
N ASP A 52 -7.21 1.58 -6.92
CA ASP A 52 -6.91 1.81 -5.50
C ASP A 52 -6.10 0.62 -4.97
N LEU A 53 -5.06 0.91 -4.20
CA LEU A 53 -4.28 -0.07 -3.46
C LEU A 53 -4.43 0.22 -1.97
N ASN A 54 -4.93 -0.76 -1.22
CA ASN A 54 -5.09 -0.64 0.21
C ASN A 54 -4.21 -1.65 0.95
N LEU A 55 -3.32 -1.16 1.82
CA LEU A 55 -2.50 -1.97 2.71
C LEU A 55 -3.06 -1.90 4.12
N GLN A 56 -3.53 -3.03 4.63
CA GLN A 56 -4.00 -3.15 6.00
C GLN A 56 -3.00 -3.94 6.82
N ILE A 57 -2.52 -3.38 7.92
CA ILE A 57 -1.57 -4.00 8.83
C ILE A 57 -2.33 -4.52 10.04
N TYR A 58 -2.03 -5.76 10.42
CA TYR A 58 -2.64 -6.41 11.57
C TYR A 58 -1.58 -6.77 12.60
N SER A 59 -1.82 -6.43 13.86
CA SER A 59 -1.02 -6.87 14.99
C SER A 59 -1.94 -7.52 16.01
N SER A 60 -1.64 -8.76 16.40
CA SER A 60 -2.46 -9.55 17.33
C SER A 60 -3.96 -9.60 16.96
N GLY A 61 -4.27 -9.71 15.66
CA GLY A 61 -5.64 -9.80 15.14
C GLY A 61 -6.40 -8.48 15.02
N VAL A 62 -5.78 -7.35 15.39
CA VAL A 62 -6.38 -6.01 15.28
C VAL A 62 -5.75 -5.24 14.12
N ASN A 63 -6.56 -4.55 13.32
CA ASN A 63 -6.08 -3.64 12.28
C ASN A 63 -5.44 -2.41 12.94
N THR A 64 -4.11 -2.30 12.87
CA THR A 64 -3.33 -1.25 13.53
C THR A 64 -2.96 -0.10 12.58
N ALA A 65 -2.95 -0.36 11.28
CA ALA A 65 -2.75 0.68 10.28
C ALA A 65 -3.46 0.34 8.97
N ASN A 66 -4.06 1.37 8.37
CA ASN A 66 -4.70 1.28 7.08
C ASN A 66 -4.09 2.34 6.15
N ILE A 67 -3.38 1.92 5.11
CA ILE A 67 -2.75 2.81 4.13
C ILE A 67 -3.50 2.64 2.80
N ASN A 68 -4.28 3.65 2.40
CA ASN A 68 -4.99 3.69 1.11
C ASN A 68 -4.22 4.59 0.12
N ILE A 69 -4.00 4.08 -1.09
CA ILE A 69 -3.29 4.77 -2.16
C ILE A 69 -4.21 4.88 -3.37
N LYS A 70 -4.63 6.11 -3.66
CA LYS A 70 -5.47 6.46 -4.81
C LYS A 70 -5.01 7.78 -5.44
N ASP A 71 -5.82 8.83 -5.34
CA ASP A 71 -5.46 10.20 -5.74
C ASP A 71 -4.59 10.87 -4.66
N LYS A 72 -4.69 10.37 -3.43
CA LYS A 72 -3.94 10.76 -2.23
C LYS A 72 -3.45 9.50 -1.53
N ILE A 73 -2.52 9.67 -0.60
CA ILE A 73 -2.11 8.60 0.32
C ILE A 73 -2.71 8.91 1.68
N CYS A 74 -3.58 8.03 2.15
CA CYS A 74 -4.22 8.15 3.44
C CYS A 74 -3.68 7.09 4.39
N VAL A 75 -3.20 7.51 5.55
CA VAL A 75 -2.82 6.63 6.67
C VAL A 75 -3.86 6.80 7.76
N ASN A 76 -4.66 5.76 7.98
CA ASN A 76 -5.88 5.81 8.77
C ASN A 76 -6.78 6.95 8.28
N SER A 77 -7.08 7.93 9.13
CA SER A 77 -7.91 9.09 8.78
C SER A 77 -7.13 10.28 8.21
N ALA A 78 -5.79 10.25 8.24
CA ALA A 78 -4.95 11.35 7.78
C ALA A 78 -4.55 11.17 6.31
N CYS A 79 -4.92 12.13 5.45
CA CYS A 79 -4.65 12.07 4.02
C CYS A 79 -3.67 13.15 3.57
N PHE A 80 -2.72 12.76 2.73
CA PHE A 80 -1.66 13.61 2.20
C PHE A 80 -1.70 13.60 0.67
N LYS A 81 -1.26 14.70 0.04
CA LYS A 81 -0.90 14.64 -1.39
C LYS A 81 0.24 13.64 -1.56
N LYS A 82 0.34 12.98 -2.72
CA LYS A 82 1.37 11.95 -2.96
C LYS A 82 2.80 12.49 -2.75
N THR A 83 3.10 13.67 -3.30
CA THR A 83 4.39 14.36 -3.08
C THR A 83 4.66 14.67 -1.61
N GLU A 84 3.68 15.21 -0.89
CA GLU A 84 3.78 15.52 0.54
C GLU A 84 4.00 14.27 1.39
N PHE A 85 3.30 13.18 1.08
CA PHE A 85 3.51 11.90 1.73
C PHE A 85 4.95 11.41 1.50
N ASN A 86 5.43 11.45 0.26
CA ASN A 86 6.77 11.00 -0.08
C ASN A 86 7.83 11.85 0.65
N GLU A 87 7.67 13.17 0.67
CA GLU A 87 8.56 14.05 1.42
C GLU A 87 8.63 13.70 2.91
N LYS A 88 7.48 13.43 3.53
CA LYS A 88 7.41 13.07 4.96
C LYS A 88 7.90 11.65 5.25
N PHE A 89 7.58 10.70 4.38
CA PHE A 89 7.93 9.29 4.56
C PHE A 89 9.43 9.07 4.29
N PHE A 90 9.96 9.61 3.19
CA PHE A 90 11.35 9.42 2.79
C PHE A 90 12.30 10.50 3.32
N LEU A 91 11.79 11.52 4.03
CA LEU A 91 12.56 12.70 4.47
C LEU A 91 13.25 13.44 3.30
N ALA A 92 12.74 13.27 2.09
CA ALA A 92 13.26 13.87 0.88
C ALA A 92 12.14 13.98 -0.17
N PRO A 93 12.12 15.05 -0.96
CA PRO A 93 11.13 15.19 -2.03
C PRO A 93 11.38 14.13 -3.10
N HIS A 94 10.30 13.43 -3.48
CA HIS A 94 10.29 12.48 -4.58
C HIS A 94 9.05 12.68 -5.46
N TYR A 95 9.10 12.11 -6.66
CA TYR A 95 7.97 12.14 -7.59
C TYR A 95 6.77 11.35 -7.02
N GLU A 96 5.56 11.67 -7.49
CA GLU A 96 4.31 11.26 -6.84
C GLU A 96 4.14 9.75 -6.70
N SER A 97 4.47 8.97 -7.72
CA SER A 97 4.23 7.53 -7.76
C SER A 97 5.26 6.68 -7.02
N LEU A 98 6.37 7.24 -6.49
CA LEU A 98 7.48 6.45 -5.94
C LEU A 98 7.03 5.42 -4.89
N PHE A 99 6.25 5.84 -3.89
CA PHE A 99 5.80 4.91 -2.84
C PHE A 99 4.92 3.80 -3.41
N GLU A 100 3.99 4.14 -4.31
CA GLU A 100 3.09 3.19 -4.96
C GLU A 100 3.86 2.18 -5.82
N GLU A 101 4.83 2.65 -6.61
CA GLU A 101 5.70 1.82 -7.45
C GLU A 101 6.49 0.80 -6.61
N ILE A 102 7.02 1.21 -5.44
CA ILE A 102 7.71 0.31 -4.52
C ILE A 102 6.76 -0.80 -4.03
N LEU A 103 5.54 -0.45 -3.60
CA LEU A 103 4.57 -1.45 -3.12
C LEU A 103 4.11 -2.40 -4.24
N GLN A 104 4.03 -1.89 -5.47
CA GLN A 104 3.64 -2.64 -6.67
C GLN A 104 4.81 -3.34 -7.37
N ARG A 105 6.02 -3.30 -6.78
CA ARG A 105 7.24 -3.96 -7.31
C ARG A 105 7.66 -3.43 -8.69
N GLN A 106 7.30 -2.20 -9.02
CA GLN A 106 7.67 -1.56 -10.28
C GLN A 106 9.10 -1.02 -10.21
N LYS A 107 9.69 -0.77 -11.38
CA LYS A 107 10.95 -0.02 -11.49
C LYS A 107 10.71 1.42 -11.03
N ILE A 108 11.69 2.01 -10.38
CA ILE A 108 11.64 3.40 -9.91
C ILE A 108 12.59 4.27 -10.73
N TYR A 109 12.37 5.58 -10.78
CA TYR A 109 13.19 6.53 -11.55
C TYR A 109 13.41 6.08 -13.00
N ASP A 110 12.33 5.68 -13.67
CA ASP A 110 12.33 5.21 -15.07
C ASP A 110 13.32 4.05 -15.34
N GLY A 111 13.64 3.26 -14.32
CA GLY A 111 14.59 2.14 -14.44
C GLY A 111 16.05 2.55 -14.49
N LYS A 112 16.40 3.72 -13.95
CA LYS A 112 17.80 4.15 -13.80
C LYS A 112 18.63 3.13 -13.01
N ASP A 113 19.88 2.92 -13.43
CA ASP A 113 20.87 2.04 -12.79
C ASP A 113 20.36 0.60 -12.56
N LEU A 114 19.51 0.11 -13.47
CA LEU A 114 18.88 -1.21 -13.42
C LEU A 114 19.84 -2.33 -13.83
N SER A 115 19.87 -3.38 -13.03
CA SER A 115 20.50 -4.67 -13.34
C SER A 115 19.46 -5.78 -13.21
N THR A 116 19.30 -6.60 -14.25
CA THR A 116 18.42 -7.78 -14.18
C THR A 116 19.04 -8.87 -13.31
N THR A 117 18.19 -9.68 -12.70
CA THR A 117 18.58 -10.85 -11.90
C THR A 117 17.72 -12.03 -12.31
N GLU A 118 18.05 -13.24 -11.86
CA GLU A 118 17.32 -14.46 -12.22
C GLU A 118 15.84 -14.43 -11.81
N CYS A 119 15.48 -13.69 -10.77
CA CYS A 119 14.13 -13.60 -10.19
C CYS A 119 13.48 -12.21 -10.33
N GLY A 120 14.13 -11.25 -10.99
CA GLY A 120 13.65 -9.87 -11.03
C GLY A 120 14.75 -8.86 -11.37
N PHE A 121 14.94 -7.84 -10.55
CA PHE A 121 15.90 -6.76 -10.81
C PHE A 121 16.42 -6.05 -9.56
N ARG A 122 17.54 -5.33 -9.73
CA ARG A 122 18.11 -4.42 -8.74
C ARG A 122 18.35 -3.05 -9.36
N GLN A 123 18.26 -1.99 -8.56
CA GLN A 123 18.65 -0.63 -8.93
C GLN A 123 19.56 -0.07 -7.82
N ASP A 124 20.81 0.27 -8.18
CA ASP A 124 21.74 0.96 -7.28
C ASP A 124 21.80 2.44 -7.64
N LEU A 125 20.93 3.22 -7.00
CA LEU A 125 20.76 4.63 -7.24
C LEU A 125 21.69 5.41 -6.31
N SER A 126 22.99 5.29 -6.56
CA SER A 126 24.06 5.83 -5.70
C SER A 126 23.93 7.34 -5.47
N SER A 127 23.47 8.13 -6.47
CA SER A 127 23.23 9.58 -6.31
C SER A 127 22.16 9.92 -5.25
N TYR A 128 21.29 8.96 -4.94
CA TYR A 128 20.23 9.09 -3.94
C TYR A 128 20.50 8.26 -2.68
N PHE A 129 21.62 7.53 -2.61
CA PHE A 129 21.92 6.58 -1.52
C PHE A 129 20.85 5.47 -1.36
N ILE A 130 20.17 5.15 -2.47
CA ILE A 130 19.07 4.18 -2.53
C ILE A 130 19.57 2.87 -3.13
N LYS A 131 19.27 1.77 -2.45
CA LYS A 131 19.37 0.41 -3.00
C LYS A 131 17.99 -0.21 -3.06
N TYR A 132 17.59 -0.63 -4.25
CA TYR A 132 16.28 -1.22 -4.51
C TYR A 132 16.41 -2.60 -5.16
N GLU A 133 15.65 -3.56 -4.68
CA GLU A 133 15.67 -4.94 -5.14
C GLU A 133 14.25 -5.50 -5.18
N VAL A 134 13.92 -6.13 -6.30
CA VAL A 134 12.70 -6.91 -6.51
C VAL A 134 13.10 -8.29 -6.99
N CYS A 135 12.65 -9.33 -6.29
CA CYS A 135 12.97 -10.72 -6.60
C CYS A 135 11.77 -11.59 -6.22
N ASP A 136 11.11 -12.21 -7.19
CA ASP A 136 9.90 -13.02 -7.02
C ASP A 136 8.84 -12.33 -6.12
N ASN A 137 8.73 -12.80 -4.89
CA ASN A 137 7.75 -12.42 -3.87
C ASN A 137 8.31 -11.41 -2.86
N TYR A 138 9.48 -10.85 -3.13
CA TYR A 138 10.26 -10.00 -2.24
C TYR A 138 10.54 -8.64 -2.87
N VAL A 139 10.32 -7.59 -2.08
CA VAL A 139 10.73 -6.22 -2.40
C VAL A 139 11.55 -5.66 -1.24
N LYS A 140 12.63 -4.98 -1.55
CA LYS A 140 13.48 -4.28 -0.59
C LYS A 140 13.94 -2.95 -1.15
N PHE A 141 13.50 -1.88 -0.51
CA PHE A 141 13.99 -0.52 -0.74
C PHE A 141 14.69 -0.03 0.52
N ILE A 142 15.92 0.46 0.37
CA ILE A 142 16.74 1.01 1.45
C ILE A 142 17.26 2.37 1.01
N ASP A 143 16.87 3.43 1.71
CA ASP A 143 17.55 4.72 1.68
C ASP A 143 18.49 4.78 2.88
N SER A 144 19.79 4.71 2.60
CA SER A 144 20.82 4.70 3.64
C SER A 144 21.12 6.08 4.23
N LYS A 145 20.87 7.15 3.48
CA LYS A 145 21.08 8.54 3.92
C LYS A 145 20.05 8.93 4.97
N ASN A 146 18.78 8.68 4.68
CA ASN A 146 17.66 9.06 5.55
C ASN A 146 17.21 7.92 6.48
N LYS A 147 17.87 6.75 6.38
CA LYS A 147 17.59 5.53 7.18
C LYS A 147 16.17 4.99 6.97
N ILE A 148 15.61 5.09 5.76
CA ILE A 148 14.31 4.50 5.42
C ILE A 148 14.46 3.07 4.92
N LYS A 149 13.52 2.21 5.32
CA LYS A 149 13.39 0.84 4.80
C LYS A 149 11.94 0.56 4.42
N VAL A 150 11.74 -0.02 3.25
CA VAL A 150 10.49 -0.67 2.85
C VAL A 150 10.84 -2.09 2.44
N ILE A 151 10.35 -3.08 3.19
CA ILE A 151 10.58 -4.49 2.90
C ILE A 151 9.23 -5.20 2.89
N ILE A 152 8.94 -5.91 1.81
CA ILE A 152 7.68 -6.62 1.63
C ILE A 152 8.01 -8.03 1.17
N LYS A 153 7.46 -9.03 1.88
CA LYS A 153 7.65 -10.44 1.53
C LYS A 153 6.29 -11.14 1.54
N GLU A 154 5.89 -11.70 0.40
CA GLU A 154 4.63 -12.46 0.30
C GLU A 154 4.68 -13.68 1.22
N LEU A 155 3.60 -13.89 1.97
CA LEU A 155 3.39 -15.08 2.78
C LEU A 155 2.67 -16.11 1.90
N LYS A 156 3.21 -17.33 1.86
CA LYS A 156 2.59 -18.46 1.16
C LYS A 156 1.59 -19.17 2.07
#